data_AF-A0A3M2FQ51-F1
#
_entry.id   AF-A0A3M2FQ51-F1
#
_cell.length_a   1.000
_cell.length_b   1.000
_cell.length_c   1.000
_cell.angle_alpha   90.00
_cell.angle_beta   90.00
_cell.angle_gamma   90.00
#
_symmetry.space_group_name_H-M   'P 1'
#
loop_
_entity.id
_entity.type
_entity.pdbx_description
1 polymer ?
#
loop_
_entity_poly.entity_id
_entity_poly.type
_entity_poly.pdbx_seq_one_letter_code
_entity_poly.pdbx_strand_id
1 'polypeptide(L)'
;MNLLRLSTHWEDFLNSFVVFSIDELTSVSVFDLQEINQIWQTYYHSLSDKSNDKKRICLVTGQNTAMAPILPTIKKGIGGKNDVPLVSINISSAESYGFEKSANAPISVSAASALTGALNYLVENPTHHLTIGDTKLLFWAESYDPFAEIFGQLLDKRPDSGESKELSSYLDSLRKGKLPYELQNKGRFFVLGLAPNSARISVRFWHVDNIDSLALKIGKHFSDVQIIPDKKDIQTFNPSLWQLLIETAVRHESQNIKPNLAGPFLQSILTGTPYPTSLLALLMDRVRSEQDSQKTKKIGLYRAAFIKAILNRNYSKEITMSLDTSRNSIPYLLGRLFAVLEKIQEEALGGNVNATIKDKYFASASTTPRRVFPLLIKLTQNHLKKLSAENKGRAVNKEKLLGEIMDRLQNFPSSLALEDQGEFSIGYYHQRQDFFKKKEHTSTETED
;
A
#
# COMPACT_ATOMS: atom_id res chain seq x y z
N MET A 1 19.12 42.15 27.49
CA MET A 1 17.86 42.74 26.96
C MET A 1 17.97 44.24 26.65
N ASN A 2 18.64 45.07 27.45
CA ASN A 2 18.78 46.51 27.16
C ASN A 2 19.53 46.82 25.86
N LEU A 3 20.52 46.01 25.45
CA LEU A 3 21.25 46.19 24.19
C LEU A 3 20.40 45.93 22.94
N LEU A 4 19.46 44.97 22.99
CA LEU A 4 18.59 44.63 21.84
C LEU A 4 17.58 45.73 21.54
N ARG A 5 17.07 46.42 22.59
CA ARG A 5 16.15 47.56 22.43
C ARG A 5 16.80 48.79 21.81
N LEU A 6 18.13 48.86 21.82
CA LEU A 6 18.91 49.94 21.22
C LEU A 6 19.26 49.65 19.75
N SER A 7 18.95 48.45 19.25
CA SER A 7 19.19 48.08 17.84
C SER A 7 18.25 48.87 16.93
N THR A 8 18.78 49.35 15.80
CA THR A 8 18.00 50.00 14.73
C THR A 8 16.98 49.04 14.09
N HIS A 9 17.13 47.74 14.30
CA HIS A 9 16.23 46.68 13.83
C HIS A 9 15.30 46.14 14.93
N TRP A 10 15.12 46.88 16.02
CA TRP A 10 14.25 46.45 17.13
C TRP A 10 12.80 46.21 16.70
N GLU A 11 12.26 47.05 15.80
CA GLU A 11 10.90 46.84 15.28
C GLU A 11 10.81 45.59 14.38
N ASP A 12 11.87 45.29 13.61
CA ASP A 12 11.97 44.05 12.83
C ASP A 12 12.04 42.81 13.73
N PHE A 13 12.64 42.95 14.92
CA PHE A 13 12.81 41.87 15.91
C PHE A 13 11.47 41.46 16.57
N LEU A 14 10.54 42.39 16.78
CA LEU A 14 9.32 42.15 17.59
C LEU A 14 8.35 41.11 17.00
N ASN A 15 8.39 40.90 15.69
CA ASN A 15 7.51 39.97 14.98
C ASN A 15 8.28 38.88 14.21
N SER A 16 9.56 38.70 14.52
CA SER A 16 10.44 37.76 13.81
C SER A 16 11.00 36.71 14.76
N PHE A 17 11.19 35.49 14.27
CA PHE A 17 12.02 34.51 14.97
C PHE A 17 13.48 34.92 14.81
N VAL A 18 14.15 35.20 15.93
CA VAL A 18 15.56 35.60 15.91
C VAL A 18 16.43 34.47 16.41
N VAL A 19 17.46 34.18 15.63
CA VAL A 19 18.50 33.21 15.96
C VAL A 19 19.73 33.99 16.39
N PHE A 20 20.31 33.61 17.53
CA PHE A 20 21.56 34.17 18.00
C PHE A 20 22.73 33.37 17.40
N SER A 21 23.77 34.05 16.93
CA SER A 21 25.05 33.46 16.60
C SER A 21 26.13 34.05 17.51
N ILE A 22 27.25 33.36 17.63
CA ILE A 22 28.43 33.89 18.33
C ILE A 22 29.22 34.71 17.29
N ASP A 23 29.54 35.97 17.61
CA ASP A 23 30.19 36.91 16.66
C ASP A 23 31.46 36.35 15.99
N GLU A 24 32.21 35.49 16.69
CA GLU A 24 33.45 34.87 16.18
C GLU A 24 33.19 33.56 15.38
N LEU A 25 31.97 33.03 15.40
CA LEU A 25 31.54 31.80 14.74
C LEU A 25 30.31 32.09 13.85
N THR A 26 30.46 33.02 12.92
CA THR A 26 29.37 33.59 12.10
C THR A 26 28.57 32.56 11.28
N SER A 27 29.08 31.35 11.10
CA SER A 27 28.39 30.24 10.40
C SER A 27 27.69 29.24 11.31
N VAL A 28 27.78 29.38 12.64
CA VAL A 28 27.23 28.43 13.60
C VAL A 28 26.22 29.13 14.51
N SER A 29 24.97 28.67 14.45
CA SER A 29 23.92 29.15 15.34
C SER A 29 24.14 28.63 16.77
N VAL A 30 23.75 29.40 17.80
CA VAL A 30 23.80 28.91 19.18
C VAL A 30 22.99 27.63 19.41
N PHE A 31 22.00 27.36 18.53
CA PHE A 31 21.20 26.14 18.56
C PHE A 31 21.95 24.90 18.05
N ASP A 32 23.05 25.08 17.30
CA ASP A 32 23.87 23.99 16.77
C ASP A 32 24.99 23.57 17.74
N LEU A 33 25.22 24.34 18.80
CA LEU A 33 26.27 24.08 19.79
C LEU A 33 25.78 23.11 20.88
N GLN A 34 26.45 21.97 20.98
CA GLN A 34 26.05 20.89 21.90
C GLN A 34 26.14 21.33 23.37
N GLU A 35 27.13 22.15 23.72
CA GLU A 35 27.33 22.67 25.08
C GLU A 35 26.19 23.60 25.49
N ILE A 36 25.72 24.47 24.59
CA ILE A 36 24.59 25.36 24.85
C ILE A 36 23.30 24.57 25.03
N ASN A 37 23.07 23.57 24.16
CA ASN A 37 21.93 22.66 24.30
C ASN A 37 21.96 21.92 25.65
N GLN A 38 23.11 21.45 26.12
CA GLN A 38 23.25 20.82 27.43
C GLN A 38 22.96 21.79 28.58
N ILE A 39 23.43 23.04 28.49
CA ILE A 39 23.15 24.08 29.50
C ILE A 39 21.65 24.37 29.56
N TRP A 40 20.99 24.54 28.42
CA TRP A 40 19.53 24.75 28.39
C TRP A 40 18.77 23.55 28.92
N GLN A 41 19.13 22.33 28.52
CA GLN A 41 18.53 21.12 29.08
C GLN A 41 18.65 21.10 30.62
N THR A 42 19.85 21.38 31.14
CA THR A 42 20.11 21.43 32.59
C THR A 42 19.27 22.51 33.28
N TYR A 43 19.17 23.70 32.69
CA TYR A 43 18.37 24.80 33.21
C TYR A 43 16.88 24.44 33.26
N TYR A 44 16.31 23.95 32.16
CA TYR A 44 14.90 23.54 32.12
C TYR A 44 14.61 22.35 33.04
N HIS A 45 15.56 21.41 33.19
CA HIS A 45 15.48 20.36 34.20
C HIS A 45 15.40 20.95 35.61
N SER A 46 16.23 21.94 35.94
CA SER A 46 16.22 22.59 37.26
C SER A 46 14.91 23.34 37.55
N LEU A 47 14.23 23.86 36.52
CA LEU A 47 12.93 24.50 36.67
C LEU A 47 11.82 23.48 36.95
N SER A 48 11.88 22.31 36.30
CA SER A 48 10.94 21.22 36.56
C SER A 48 11.10 20.59 37.93
N ASP A 49 12.30 20.60 38.50
CA ASP A 49 12.61 20.05 39.83
C ASP A 49 12.17 20.95 41.00
N LYS A 50 11.77 22.20 40.74
CA LYS A 50 11.29 23.15 41.76
C LYS A 50 9.79 23.01 42.07
N SER A 51 9.03 22.26 41.28
CA SER A 51 7.67 21.88 41.69
C SER A 51 7.80 20.86 42.82
N ASN A 52 7.03 21.04 43.90
CA ASN A 52 7.01 20.16 45.07
C ASN A 52 6.47 18.74 44.77
N ASP A 53 6.41 18.35 43.50
CA ASP A 53 5.98 17.05 43.05
C ASP A 53 7.04 16.01 43.36
N LYS A 54 6.59 14.91 43.97
CA LYS A 54 7.44 13.76 44.28
C LYS A 54 8.09 13.27 42.98
N LYS A 55 9.42 13.39 42.88
CA LYS A 55 10.21 12.79 41.80
C LYS A 55 9.83 11.31 41.66
N ARG A 56 9.75 10.82 40.42
CA ARG A 56 9.43 9.43 40.10
C ARG A 56 10.37 8.89 39.04
N ILE A 57 10.41 7.57 38.93
CA ILE A 57 11.09 6.89 37.83
C ILE A 57 10.30 7.15 36.54
N CYS A 58 10.94 7.77 35.57
CA CYS A 58 10.39 7.93 34.23
C CYS A 58 10.34 6.58 33.50
N LEU A 59 9.17 6.21 32.96
CA LEU A 59 8.99 4.96 32.21
C LEU A 59 9.77 4.88 30.89
N VAL A 60 10.21 6.02 30.36
CA VAL A 60 10.96 6.08 29.09
C VAL A 60 12.46 6.00 29.33
N THR A 61 12.98 6.79 30.27
CA THR A 61 14.44 6.93 30.49
C THR A 61 14.95 6.11 31.68
N GLY A 62 14.07 5.64 32.55
CA GLY A 62 14.45 4.96 33.81
C GLY A 62 15.00 5.90 34.89
N GLN A 63 15.12 7.20 34.62
CA GLN A 63 15.70 8.16 35.56
C GLN A 63 14.68 8.67 36.58
N ASN A 64 15.11 8.92 37.82
CA ASN A 64 14.27 9.49 38.88
C ASN A 64 14.29 11.03 38.83
N THR A 65 13.23 11.64 38.30
CA THR A 65 13.19 13.09 37.97
C THR A 65 11.77 13.66 38.11
N ALA A 66 11.59 14.96 37.87
CA ALA A 66 10.27 15.59 37.75
C ALA A 66 9.45 15.05 36.56
N MET A 67 8.15 14.80 36.81
CA MET A 67 7.21 14.24 35.83
C MET A 67 6.44 15.33 35.09
N ALA A 68 6.12 15.08 33.82
CA ALA A 68 5.19 15.91 33.06
C ALA A 68 3.75 15.68 33.58
N PRO A 69 3.07 16.70 34.12
CA PRO A 69 1.69 16.55 34.59
C PRO A 69 0.72 16.27 33.43
N ILE A 70 0.98 16.86 32.26
CA ILE A 70 0.29 16.62 30.99
C ILE A 70 1.36 16.57 29.90
N LEU A 71 1.32 15.57 29.03
CA LEU A 71 2.24 15.49 27.90
C LEU A 71 1.90 16.55 26.84
N PRO A 72 2.91 17.12 26.14
CA PRO A 72 2.66 18.00 25.01
C PRO A 72 1.89 17.28 23.90
N THR A 73 1.08 18.02 23.14
CA THR A 73 0.19 17.46 22.11
C THR A 73 0.91 17.24 20.77
N ILE A 74 0.46 16.19 20.06
CA ILE A 74 0.84 15.95 18.68
C ILE A 74 -0.11 16.73 17.77
N LYS A 75 0.47 17.48 16.84
CA LYS A 75 -0.21 18.43 15.96
C LYS A 75 -0.95 17.76 14.79
N LYS A 76 -1.65 18.59 14.01
CA LYS A 76 -2.32 18.25 12.74
C LYS A 76 -3.45 17.22 12.89
N GLY A 77 -4.14 17.21 14.03
CA GLY A 77 -5.38 16.45 14.18
C GLY A 77 -5.22 14.93 14.08
N ILE A 78 -4.07 14.36 14.45
CA ILE A 78 -3.89 12.89 14.47
C ILE A 78 -4.87 12.23 15.46
N GLY A 79 -5.26 12.94 16.52
CA GLY A 79 -6.32 12.53 17.44
C GLY A 79 -7.75 12.81 16.96
N GLY A 80 -7.93 13.27 15.73
CA GLY A 80 -9.21 13.68 15.16
C GLY A 80 -9.26 15.18 14.90
N LYS A 81 -10.21 15.88 15.53
CA LYS A 81 -10.36 17.35 15.33
C LYS A 81 -9.36 18.19 16.13
N ASN A 82 -8.76 17.60 17.18
CA ASN A 82 -7.91 18.31 18.13
C ASN A 82 -6.49 17.72 18.13
N ASP A 83 -5.54 18.56 18.49
CA ASP A 83 -4.19 18.13 18.86
C ASP A 83 -4.24 17.52 20.27
N VAL A 84 -3.74 16.29 20.42
CA VAL A 84 -3.86 15.52 21.66
C VAL A 84 -2.53 14.87 22.05
N PRO A 85 -2.29 14.57 23.34
CA PRO A 85 -1.06 13.92 23.76
C PRO A 85 -1.01 12.47 23.28
N LEU A 86 0.20 11.92 23.08
CA LEU A 86 0.36 10.49 22.77
C LEU A 86 -0.17 9.61 23.91
N VAL A 87 0.15 9.99 25.15
CA VAL A 87 -0.30 9.30 26.36
C VAL A 87 -1.08 10.31 27.20
N SER A 88 -2.34 9.99 27.48
CA SER A 88 -3.19 10.79 28.35
C SER A 88 -4.19 9.89 29.10
N ILE A 89 -4.44 10.22 30.36
CA ILE A 89 -5.40 9.52 31.22
C ILE A 89 -6.39 10.56 31.73
N ASN A 90 -7.67 10.38 31.40
CA ASN A 90 -8.74 11.31 31.76
C ASN A 90 -9.97 10.61 32.36
N ILE A 91 -9.85 9.36 32.78
CA ILE A 91 -10.93 8.57 33.40
C ILE A 91 -10.47 8.08 34.77
N SER A 92 -11.32 8.21 35.79
CA SER A 92 -11.02 7.77 37.16
C SER A 92 -10.84 6.26 37.28
N SER A 93 -11.48 5.47 36.41
CA SER A 93 -11.32 4.01 36.38
C SER A 93 -9.91 3.55 35.95
N ALA A 94 -9.11 4.43 35.37
CA ALA A 94 -7.71 4.16 35.03
C ALA A 94 -6.72 4.67 36.09
N GLU A 95 -7.23 5.23 37.19
CA GLU A 95 -6.43 5.67 38.33
C GLU A 95 -6.16 4.49 39.26
N SER A 96 -4.91 4.35 39.69
CA SER A 96 -4.44 3.19 40.43
C SER A 96 -3.38 3.59 41.44
N TYR A 97 -3.24 2.83 42.52
CA TYR A 97 -2.21 3.06 43.56
C TYR A 97 -2.22 4.48 44.16
N GLY A 98 -3.38 5.15 44.18
CA GLY A 98 -3.52 6.54 44.64
C GLY A 98 -2.91 7.57 43.69
N PHE A 99 -2.62 7.18 42.45
CA PHE A 99 -2.16 8.08 41.40
C PHE A 99 -3.32 8.51 40.52
N GLU A 100 -3.32 9.80 40.18
CA GLU A 100 -4.34 10.41 39.34
C GLU A 100 -3.76 10.81 37.98
N LYS A 101 -4.59 10.75 36.93
CA LYS A 101 -4.22 11.20 35.57
C LYS A 101 -2.86 10.66 35.11
N SER A 102 -2.00 11.50 34.53
CA SER A 102 -0.67 11.16 33.98
C SER A 102 0.30 10.58 35.02
N ALA A 103 0.02 10.74 36.32
CA ALA A 103 0.85 10.13 37.37
C ALA A 103 0.83 8.59 37.34
N ASN A 104 -0.18 7.98 36.69
CA ASN A 104 -0.25 6.54 36.42
C ASN A 104 0.65 6.08 35.26
N ALA A 105 1.16 7.01 34.44
CA ALA A 105 2.11 6.74 33.37
C ALA A 105 3.26 7.77 33.42
N PRO A 106 4.12 7.70 34.46
CA PRO A 106 5.10 8.74 34.76
C PRO A 106 6.14 8.89 33.63
N ILE A 107 6.10 10.02 32.93
CA ILE A 107 7.07 10.39 31.91
C ILE A 107 7.69 11.73 32.32
N SER A 108 9.03 11.81 32.32
CA SER A 108 9.73 13.04 32.68
C SER A 108 9.42 14.19 31.72
N VAL A 109 9.52 15.43 32.20
CA VAL A 109 9.34 16.62 31.35
C VAL A 109 10.23 16.59 30.11
N SER A 110 11.50 16.21 30.23
CA SER A 110 12.43 16.13 29.09
C SER A 110 12.01 15.06 28.08
N ALA A 111 11.75 13.83 28.54
CA ALA A 111 11.31 12.74 27.66
C ALA A 111 9.97 13.06 26.97
N ALA A 112 9.03 13.69 27.67
CA ALA A 112 7.76 14.12 27.09
C ALA A 112 7.96 15.15 25.98
N SER A 113 8.80 16.17 26.22
CA SER A 113 9.13 17.19 25.21
C SER A 113 9.89 16.60 24.02
N ALA A 114 10.87 15.72 24.25
CA ALA A 114 11.66 15.10 23.20
C ALA A 114 10.81 14.20 22.29
N LEU A 115 9.99 13.32 22.89
CA LEU A 115 9.05 12.46 22.17
C LEU A 115 8.07 13.30 21.31
N THR A 116 7.39 14.26 21.92
CA THR A 116 6.40 15.07 21.20
C THR A 116 7.05 15.94 20.13
N GLY A 117 8.24 16.50 20.40
CA GLY A 117 9.02 17.24 19.42
C GLY A 117 9.37 16.38 18.19
N ALA A 118 9.89 15.17 18.42
CA ALA A 118 10.20 14.23 17.35
C ALA A 118 8.97 13.83 16.54
N LEU A 119 7.84 13.51 17.19
CA LEU A 119 6.61 13.16 16.49
C LEU A 119 6.05 14.33 15.69
N ASN A 120 6.08 15.56 16.23
CA ASN A 120 5.66 16.75 15.49
C ASN A 120 6.56 17.02 14.28
N TYR A 121 7.87 16.82 14.40
CA TYR A 121 8.78 16.90 13.26
C TYR A 121 8.39 15.92 12.14
N LEU A 122 8.17 14.64 12.46
CA LEU A 122 7.78 13.62 11.47
C LEU A 122 6.43 13.94 10.81
N VAL A 123 5.49 14.50 11.57
CA VAL A 123 4.15 14.90 11.10
C VAL A 123 4.21 16.17 10.23
N GLU A 124 5.16 17.04 10.50
CA GLU A 124 5.40 18.27 9.75
C GLU A 124 6.13 17.99 8.43
N ASN A 125 7.13 17.11 8.43
CA ASN A 125 7.96 16.79 7.29
C ASN A 125 7.27 15.79 6.32
N PRO A 126 6.93 16.17 5.08
CA PRO A 126 6.21 15.33 4.12
C PRO A 126 7.00 14.09 3.66
N THR A 127 8.32 14.06 3.86
CA THR A 127 9.16 12.90 3.49
C THR A 127 9.13 11.78 4.52
N HIS A 128 8.60 12.03 5.73
CA HIS A 128 8.59 11.09 6.86
C HIS A 128 7.20 10.55 7.20
N HIS A 129 6.18 10.87 6.40
CA HIS A 129 4.85 10.38 6.67
C HIS A 129 4.01 10.19 5.41
N LEU A 130 3.01 9.32 5.53
CA LEU A 130 1.96 9.16 4.54
C LEU A 130 0.65 8.79 5.23
N THR A 131 -0.48 8.98 4.54
CA THR A 131 -1.81 8.67 5.11
C THR A 131 -2.45 7.55 4.30
N ILE A 132 -2.83 6.46 4.97
CA ILE A 132 -3.61 5.36 4.36
C ILE A 132 -4.93 5.22 5.12
N GLY A 133 -6.04 5.53 4.43
CA GLY A 133 -7.36 5.59 5.07
C GLY A 133 -7.38 6.66 6.17
N ASP A 134 -7.68 6.26 7.39
CA ASP A 134 -7.67 7.10 8.60
C ASP A 134 -6.36 6.98 9.42
N THR A 135 -5.36 6.24 8.93
CA THR A 135 -4.09 6.04 9.63
C THR A 135 -3.00 6.93 9.06
N LYS A 136 -2.39 7.74 9.93
CA LYS A 136 -1.16 8.48 9.66
C LYS A 136 0.02 7.56 9.96
N LEU A 137 0.82 7.25 8.94
CA LEU A 137 2.05 6.49 9.08
C LEU A 137 3.20 7.47 9.23
N LEU A 138 3.99 7.33 10.29
CA LEU A 138 5.23 8.05 10.52
C LEU A 138 6.38 7.06 10.38
N PHE A 139 7.46 7.46 9.74
CA PHE A 139 8.61 6.58 9.54
C PHE A 139 9.92 7.34 9.49
N TRP A 140 10.99 6.70 9.97
CA TRP A 140 12.32 7.27 10.03
C TRP A 140 13.39 6.17 10.07
N ALA A 141 14.60 6.53 9.67
CA ALA A 141 15.76 5.67 9.77
C ALA A 141 16.58 6.03 11.02
N GLU A 142 17.29 5.04 11.57
CA GLU A 142 18.24 5.25 12.66
C GLU A 142 19.46 6.06 12.22
N SER A 143 19.94 5.81 11.00
CA SER A 143 21.20 6.41 10.51
C SER A 143 21.19 6.82 9.03
N TYR A 144 20.24 6.34 8.23
CA TYR A 144 20.18 6.61 6.78
C TYR A 144 18.85 7.24 6.38
N ASP A 145 18.74 8.52 6.68
CA ASP A 145 17.54 9.34 6.41
C ASP A 145 17.01 9.28 4.96
N PRO A 146 17.85 9.23 3.90
CA PRO A 146 17.36 9.17 2.52
C PRO A 146 16.42 7.99 2.23
N PHE A 147 16.48 6.91 3.01
CA PHE A 147 15.56 5.80 2.85
C PHE A 147 14.11 6.14 3.21
N ALA A 148 13.86 7.15 4.06
CA ALA A 148 12.50 7.60 4.35
C ALA A 148 11.81 8.12 3.08
N GLU A 149 12.51 8.91 2.27
CA GLU A 149 11.97 9.40 1.00
C GLU A 149 11.69 8.25 0.01
N ILE A 150 12.63 7.32 -0.14
CA ILE A 150 12.45 6.12 -0.99
C ILE A 150 11.23 5.31 -0.52
N PHE A 151 11.12 5.09 0.79
CA PHE A 151 10.01 4.35 1.39
C PHE A 151 8.67 5.04 1.13
N GLY A 152 8.60 6.36 1.30
CA GLY A 152 7.41 7.16 1.01
C GLY A 152 7.00 7.07 -0.46
N GLN A 153 7.95 7.25 -1.38
CA GLN A 153 7.72 7.21 -2.84
C GLN A 153 7.27 5.82 -3.32
N LEU A 154 7.82 4.74 -2.74
CA LEU A 154 7.40 3.38 -3.06
C LEU A 154 5.95 3.11 -2.68
N LEU A 155 5.50 3.57 -1.50
CA LEU A 155 4.17 3.25 -0.99
C LEU A 155 3.05 4.20 -1.47
N ASP A 156 3.37 5.47 -1.71
CA ASP A 156 2.44 6.51 -2.14
C ASP A 156 2.85 7.12 -3.49
N LYS A 157 2.73 6.33 -4.56
CA LYS A 157 2.87 6.85 -5.94
C LYS A 157 1.77 7.87 -6.23
N ARG A 158 2.09 9.15 -6.16
CA ARG A 158 1.22 10.20 -6.68
C ARG A 158 1.30 10.18 -8.22
N PRO A 159 0.16 10.26 -8.94
CA PRO A 159 0.14 10.24 -10.42
C PRO A 159 1.05 11.29 -11.08
N ASP A 160 1.30 12.39 -10.37
CA ASP A 160 1.98 13.58 -10.91
C ASP A 160 3.48 13.64 -10.55
N SER A 161 3.97 12.76 -9.67
CA SER A 161 5.39 12.64 -9.36
C SER A 161 6.00 11.64 -10.33
N GLY A 162 6.54 12.11 -11.45
CA GLY A 162 7.27 11.27 -12.40
C GLY A 162 8.25 10.36 -11.67
N GLU A 163 8.17 9.05 -11.90
CA GLU A 163 9.06 8.08 -11.27
C GLU A 163 10.49 8.38 -11.71
N SER A 164 11.37 8.73 -10.76
CA SER A 164 12.79 8.91 -11.05
C SER A 164 13.34 7.63 -11.69
N LYS A 165 14.22 7.76 -12.69
CA LYS A 165 14.92 6.62 -13.29
C LYS A 165 15.67 5.81 -12.23
N GLU A 166 16.15 6.48 -11.19
CA GLU A 166 16.84 5.87 -10.05
C GLU A 166 15.90 4.99 -9.23
N LEU A 167 14.72 5.50 -8.83
CA LEU A 167 13.71 4.73 -8.10
C LEU A 167 13.25 3.50 -8.89
N SER A 168 13.10 3.66 -10.22
CA SER A 168 12.75 2.55 -11.11
C SER A 168 13.83 1.46 -11.12
N SER A 169 15.10 1.83 -11.28
CA SER A 169 16.23 0.89 -11.26
C SER A 169 16.37 0.16 -9.92
N TYR A 170 16.12 0.91 -8.84
CA TYR A 170 16.14 0.40 -7.50
C TYR A 170 15.04 -0.65 -7.26
N LEU A 171 13.82 -0.31 -7.65
CA LEU A 171 12.67 -1.21 -7.57
C LEU A 171 12.86 -2.46 -8.45
N ASP A 172 13.43 -2.32 -9.65
CA ASP A 172 13.78 -3.44 -10.52
C ASP A 172 14.74 -4.43 -9.84
N SER A 173 15.73 -3.92 -9.12
CA SER A 173 16.70 -4.73 -8.38
C SER A 173 16.01 -5.46 -7.22
N LEU A 174 15.20 -4.74 -6.43
CA LEU A 174 14.45 -5.32 -5.31
C LEU A 174 13.44 -6.38 -5.74
N ARG A 175 12.74 -6.18 -6.88
CA ARG A 175 11.81 -7.17 -7.45
C ARG A 175 12.50 -8.48 -7.83
N LYS A 176 13.77 -8.40 -8.21
CA LYS A 176 14.64 -9.56 -8.50
C LYS A 176 15.28 -10.16 -7.24
N GLY A 177 14.94 -9.65 -6.05
CA GLY A 177 15.51 -10.08 -4.77
C GLY A 177 16.96 -9.63 -4.56
N LYS A 178 17.44 -8.64 -5.32
CA LYS A 178 18.79 -8.09 -5.19
C LYS A 178 18.75 -6.80 -4.38
N LEU A 179 19.51 -6.77 -3.29
CA LEU A 179 19.63 -5.59 -2.43
C LEU A 179 20.66 -4.61 -3.03
N PRO A 180 20.27 -3.37 -3.39
CA PRO A 180 21.20 -2.33 -3.82
C PRO A 180 22.29 -2.07 -2.78
N TYR A 181 23.53 -1.84 -3.22
CA TYR A 181 24.68 -1.61 -2.33
C TYR A 181 24.46 -0.41 -1.38
N GLU A 182 23.79 0.63 -1.87
CA GLU A 182 23.47 1.84 -1.10
C GLU A 182 22.60 1.57 0.13
N LEU A 183 21.88 0.45 0.17
CA LEU A 183 21.06 0.08 1.31
C LEU A 183 21.75 -0.77 2.35
N GLN A 184 22.86 -1.40 1.99
CA GLN A 184 23.51 -2.42 2.81
C GLN A 184 24.00 -1.83 4.13
N ASN A 185 23.63 -2.47 5.24
CA ASN A 185 24.11 -2.15 6.59
C ASN A 185 23.79 -0.70 7.02
N LYS A 186 22.64 -0.16 6.61
CA LYS A 186 22.20 1.22 6.93
C LYS A 186 21.42 1.38 8.24
N GLY A 187 21.45 0.35 9.10
CA GLY A 187 20.81 0.35 10.41
C GLY A 187 19.30 0.10 10.36
N ARG A 188 18.62 0.43 11.46
CA ARG A 188 17.19 0.17 11.64
C ARG A 188 16.31 1.22 10.96
N PHE A 189 15.13 0.79 10.58
CA PHE A 189 14.03 1.62 10.13
C PHE A 189 12.81 1.39 11.00
N PHE A 190 12.10 2.46 11.29
CA PHE A 190 10.98 2.49 12.22
C PHE A 190 9.73 2.95 11.49
N VAL A 191 8.61 2.26 11.71
CA VAL A 191 7.30 2.62 11.16
C VAL A 191 6.26 2.60 12.27
N LEU A 192 5.58 3.72 12.45
CA LEU A 192 4.55 3.95 13.47
C LEU A 192 3.22 4.32 12.80
N GLY A 193 2.19 3.50 13.02
CA GLY A 193 0.84 3.78 12.55
C GLY A 193 -0.02 4.40 13.64
N LEU A 194 -0.40 5.67 13.45
CA LEU A 194 -1.27 6.42 14.37
C LEU A 194 -2.65 6.64 13.74
N ALA A 195 -3.70 6.38 14.50
CA ALA A 195 -5.07 6.65 14.06
C ALA A 195 -5.86 7.42 15.12
N PRO A 196 -6.83 8.24 14.72
CA PRO A 196 -7.70 8.93 15.64
C PRO A 196 -8.63 7.93 16.35
N ASN A 197 -8.88 8.16 17.64
CA ASN A 197 -9.84 7.41 18.44
C ASN A 197 -10.51 8.34 19.46
N SER A 198 -11.64 8.97 19.09
CA SER A 198 -12.46 9.77 20.00
C SER A 198 -11.66 10.75 20.88
N ALA A 199 -10.92 11.66 20.25
CA ALA A 199 -10.01 12.62 20.92
C ALA A 199 -8.80 11.98 21.63
N ARG A 200 -8.41 10.77 21.21
CA ARG A 200 -7.16 10.10 21.58
C ARG A 200 -6.44 9.63 20.33
N ILE A 201 -5.16 9.32 20.49
CA ILE A 201 -4.37 8.66 19.44
C ILE A 201 -4.31 7.17 19.78
N SER A 202 -4.63 6.34 18.79
CA SER A 202 -4.43 4.90 18.85
C SER A 202 -3.18 4.53 18.07
N VAL A 203 -2.22 3.88 18.73
CA VAL A 203 -1.12 3.20 18.04
C VAL A 203 -1.70 1.92 17.43
N ARG A 204 -1.89 1.90 16.11
CA ARG A 204 -2.43 0.74 15.39
C ARG A 204 -1.38 -0.35 15.22
N PHE A 205 -0.15 0.05 14.92
CA PHE A 205 0.97 -0.85 14.84
C PHE A 205 2.29 -0.08 15.00
N TRP A 206 3.30 -0.82 15.42
CA TRP A 206 4.69 -0.39 15.55
C TRP A 206 5.55 -1.46 14.90
N HIS A 207 6.42 -1.05 13.99
CA HIS A 207 7.30 -1.96 13.28
C HIS A 207 8.73 -1.43 13.27
N VAL A 208 9.67 -2.33 13.53
CA VAL A 208 11.11 -2.06 13.49
C VAL A 208 11.76 -3.19 12.72
N ASP A 209 12.59 -2.84 11.75
CA ASP A 209 13.38 -3.80 10.98
C ASP A 209 14.68 -3.14 10.50
N ASN A 210 15.63 -3.93 10.01
CA ASN A 210 16.78 -3.39 9.30
C ASN A 210 16.37 -2.97 7.89
N ILE A 211 16.96 -1.88 7.38
CA ILE A 211 16.67 -1.35 6.04
C ILE A 211 16.85 -2.44 4.96
N ASP A 212 17.88 -3.27 5.07
CA ASP A 212 18.18 -4.39 4.17
C ASP A 212 17.01 -5.37 4.03
N SER A 213 16.53 -5.85 5.17
CA SER A 213 15.45 -6.83 5.28
C SER A 213 14.14 -6.21 4.80
N LEU A 214 13.88 -4.96 5.21
CA LEU A 214 12.67 -4.25 4.86
C LEU A 214 12.56 -4.00 3.35
N ALA A 215 13.64 -3.55 2.72
CA ALA A 215 13.69 -3.30 1.28
C ALA A 215 13.43 -4.56 0.47
N LEU A 216 14.00 -5.70 0.87
CA LEU A 216 13.74 -6.99 0.22
C LEU A 216 12.28 -7.45 0.38
N LYS A 217 11.65 -7.24 1.54
CA LYS A 217 10.23 -7.57 1.75
C LYS A 217 9.30 -6.69 0.91
N ILE A 218 9.62 -5.41 0.78
CA ILE A 218 8.93 -4.49 -0.14
C ILE A 218 9.12 -4.95 -1.59
N GLY A 219 10.35 -5.31 -1.99
CA GLY A 219 10.66 -5.89 -3.28
C GLY A 219 9.84 -7.14 -3.60
N LYS A 220 9.70 -8.04 -2.62
CA LYS A 220 8.84 -9.24 -2.72
C LYS A 220 7.37 -8.87 -2.95
N HIS A 221 6.83 -7.86 -2.26
CA HIS A 221 5.48 -7.37 -2.52
C HIS A 221 5.31 -6.89 -3.97
N PHE A 222 6.23 -6.05 -4.44
CA PHE A 222 6.18 -5.54 -5.81
C PHE A 222 6.38 -6.61 -6.87
N SER A 223 7.11 -7.69 -6.55
CA SER A 223 7.23 -8.89 -7.38
C SER A 223 5.91 -9.68 -7.44
N ASP A 224 5.25 -9.86 -6.28
CA ASP A 224 4.00 -10.61 -6.19
C ASP A 224 2.86 -9.98 -7.01
N VAL A 225 2.77 -8.64 -7.00
CA VAL A 225 1.74 -7.88 -7.74
C VAL A 225 2.03 -7.73 -9.23
N GLN A 226 3.20 -8.16 -9.73
CA GLN A 226 3.49 -8.06 -11.17
C GLN A 226 2.50 -8.87 -11.98
N ILE A 227 1.83 -8.25 -12.94
CA ILE A 227 0.99 -8.93 -13.91
C ILE A 227 1.10 -8.18 -15.23
N ILE A 228 0.87 -8.87 -16.34
CA ILE A 228 0.94 -8.27 -17.66
C ILE A 228 -0.06 -7.10 -17.76
N PRO A 229 0.41 -5.85 -17.95
CA PRO A 229 -0.46 -4.69 -18.00
C PRO A 229 -1.08 -4.50 -19.38
N ASP A 230 -2.07 -3.61 -19.45
CA ASP A 230 -2.60 -3.11 -20.71
C ASP A 230 -1.51 -2.30 -21.44
N LYS A 231 -1.56 -2.21 -22.78
CA LYS A 231 -0.49 -1.58 -23.60
C LYS A 231 -0.08 -0.16 -23.20
N LYS A 232 -0.98 0.59 -22.56
CA LYS A 232 -0.72 1.96 -22.11
C LYS A 232 0.18 2.03 -20.87
N ASP A 233 0.26 0.94 -20.10
CA ASP A 233 0.83 0.92 -18.74
C ASP A 233 2.09 0.02 -18.63
N ILE A 234 2.65 -0.44 -19.76
CA ILE A 234 3.73 -1.44 -19.83
C ILE A 234 5.02 -1.04 -19.09
N GLN A 235 5.36 0.26 -19.06
CA GLN A 235 6.67 0.69 -18.56
C GLN A 235 6.68 1.10 -17.08
N THR A 236 5.53 1.24 -16.42
CA THR A 236 5.43 1.92 -15.11
C THR A 236 4.54 1.21 -14.09
N PHE A 237 4.11 -0.04 -14.37
CA PHE A 237 3.18 -0.75 -13.50
C PHE A 237 3.81 -1.20 -12.17
N ASN A 238 3.78 -0.31 -11.18
CA ASN A 238 4.03 -0.61 -9.78
C ASN A 238 2.92 0.05 -8.95
N PRO A 239 1.88 -0.71 -8.57
CA PRO A 239 0.69 -0.12 -7.96
C PRO A 239 0.97 0.38 -6.54
N SER A 240 0.44 1.57 -6.19
CA SER A 240 0.48 2.05 -4.82
C SER A 240 -0.43 1.22 -3.91
N LEU A 241 -0.23 1.31 -2.59
CA LEU A 241 -1.09 0.61 -1.64
C LEU A 241 -2.55 1.03 -1.77
N TRP A 242 -2.79 2.32 -2.00
CA TRP A 242 -4.14 2.84 -2.21
C TRP A 242 -4.78 2.28 -3.49
N GLN A 243 -4.03 2.20 -4.60
CA GLN A 243 -4.53 1.62 -5.86
C GLN A 243 -4.94 0.15 -5.72
N LEU A 244 -4.28 -0.61 -4.83
CA LEU A 244 -4.69 -1.98 -4.51
C LEU A 244 -5.89 -2.01 -3.55
N LEU A 245 -5.88 -1.20 -2.48
CA LEU A 245 -6.94 -1.19 -1.47
C LEU A 245 -8.29 -0.72 -2.03
N ILE A 246 -8.30 0.25 -2.93
CA ILE A 246 -9.54 0.77 -3.54
C ILE A 246 -10.25 -0.28 -4.40
N GLU A 247 -9.54 -1.31 -4.88
CA GLU A 247 -10.15 -2.46 -5.59
C GLU A 247 -11.02 -3.33 -4.67
N THR A 248 -10.93 -3.15 -3.36
CA THR A 248 -11.81 -3.82 -2.37
C THR A 248 -13.05 -3.00 -2.04
N ALA A 249 -13.07 -1.72 -2.41
CA ALA A 249 -14.10 -0.77 -2.06
C ALA A 249 -15.29 -0.81 -3.02
N VAL A 250 -16.49 -0.63 -2.50
CA VAL A 250 -17.70 -0.50 -3.32
C VAL A 250 -17.57 0.75 -4.19
N ARG A 251 -17.82 0.61 -5.51
CA ARG A 251 -17.81 1.72 -6.49
C ARG A 251 -16.47 2.43 -6.65
N HIS A 252 -15.36 1.83 -6.16
CA HIS A 252 -14.04 2.46 -6.22
C HIS A 252 -14.01 3.81 -5.49
N GLU A 253 -14.65 3.86 -4.33
CA GLU A 253 -14.75 5.06 -3.49
C GLU A 253 -13.92 4.87 -2.23
N SER A 254 -12.96 5.77 -1.96
CA SER A 254 -12.02 5.66 -0.83
C SER A 254 -12.72 5.50 0.53
N GLN A 255 -13.87 6.15 0.76
CA GLN A 255 -14.65 6.03 2.00
C GLN A 255 -15.21 4.62 2.23
N ASN A 256 -15.29 3.79 1.18
CA ASN A 256 -15.80 2.42 1.27
C ASN A 256 -14.68 1.39 1.49
N ILE A 257 -13.42 1.82 1.61
CA ILE A 257 -12.32 0.95 2.05
C ILE A 257 -12.53 0.64 3.53
N LYS A 258 -12.54 -0.65 3.90
CA LYS A 258 -12.72 -1.05 5.30
C LYS A 258 -11.56 -0.49 6.17
N PRO A 259 -11.84 0.24 7.27
CA PRO A 259 -10.79 0.88 8.08
C PRO A 259 -9.73 -0.07 8.64
N ASN A 260 -10.12 -1.31 8.94
CA ASN A 260 -9.25 -2.35 9.49
C ASN A 260 -8.45 -3.14 8.43
N LEU A 261 -8.42 -2.68 7.17
CA LEU A 261 -7.75 -3.39 6.08
C LEU A 261 -6.34 -2.86 5.81
N ALA A 262 -6.18 -1.53 5.80
CA ALA A 262 -4.94 -0.86 5.42
C ALA A 262 -3.75 -1.23 6.33
N GLY A 263 -3.96 -1.19 7.65
CA GLY A 263 -2.93 -1.52 8.64
C GLY A 263 -2.42 -2.95 8.51
N PRO A 264 -3.28 -3.98 8.62
CA PRO A 264 -2.87 -5.38 8.45
C PRO A 264 -2.27 -5.68 7.07
N PHE A 265 -2.77 -5.04 6.01
CA PHE A 265 -2.19 -5.18 4.66
C PHE A 265 -0.76 -4.64 4.63
N LEU A 266 -0.53 -3.41 5.10
CA LEU A 266 0.82 -2.86 5.18
C LEU A 266 1.72 -3.71 6.09
N GLN A 267 1.23 -4.15 7.24
CA GLN A 267 2.01 -5.01 8.14
C GLN A 267 2.48 -6.30 7.44
N SER A 268 1.65 -6.92 6.61
CA SER A 268 2.04 -8.11 5.83
C SER A 268 3.13 -7.82 4.79
N ILE A 269 3.17 -6.59 4.26
CA ILE A 269 4.25 -6.12 3.36
C ILE A 269 5.54 -5.93 4.15
N LEU A 270 5.49 -5.19 5.27
CA LEU A 270 6.66 -4.89 6.09
C LEU A 270 7.26 -6.14 6.76
N THR A 271 6.42 -7.14 7.06
CA THR A 271 6.87 -8.39 7.70
C THR A 271 7.15 -9.53 6.72
N GLY A 272 6.70 -9.42 5.46
CA GLY A 272 6.81 -10.49 4.46
C GLY A 272 5.90 -11.70 4.75
N THR A 273 4.87 -11.53 5.58
CA THR A 273 3.91 -12.58 5.97
C THR A 273 2.73 -12.65 4.98
N PRO A 274 1.87 -13.69 5.06
CA PRO A 274 0.67 -13.76 4.23
C PRO A 274 -0.23 -12.52 4.38
N TYR A 275 -0.88 -12.12 3.28
CA TYR A 275 -1.82 -11.01 3.30
C TYR A 275 -3.06 -11.33 4.17
N PRO A 276 -3.79 -10.33 4.69
CA PRO A 276 -5.05 -10.55 5.40
C PRO A 276 -6.02 -11.46 4.63
N THR A 277 -6.51 -12.52 5.28
CA THR A 277 -7.34 -13.57 4.66
C THR A 277 -8.65 -13.04 4.08
N SER A 278 -9.16 -11.93 4.61
CA SER A 278 -10.37 -11.26 4.13
C SER A 278 -10.22 -10.58 2.76
N LEU A 279 -9.00 -10.27 2.31
CA LEU A 279 -8.77 -9.52 1.07
C LEU A 279 -9.30 -10.26 -0.16
N LEU A 280 -9.04 -11.56 -0.26
CA LEU A 280 -9.51 -12.34 -1.41
C LEU A 280 -11.03 -12.37 -1.47
N ALA A 281 -11.71 -12.54 -0.33
CA ALA A 281 -13.17 -12.55 -0.26
C ALA A 281 -13.76 -11.20 -0.71
N LEU A 282 -13.18 -10.08 -0.23
CA LEU A 282 -13.61 -8.73 -0.61
C LEU A 282 -13.43 -8.48 -2.12
N LEU A 283 -12.28 -8.85 -2.67
CA LEU A 283 -12.02 -8.71 -4.10
C LEU A 283 -13.02 -9.55 -4.90
N MET A 284 -13.24 -10.81 -4.53
CA MET A 284 -14.19 -11.68 -5.21
C MET A 284 -15.64 -11.19 -5.12
N ASP A 285 -16.04 -10.55 -4.01
CA ASP A 285 -17.34 -9.88 -3.91
C ASP A 285 -17.48 -8.74 -4.92
N ARG A 286 -16.42 -7.92 -5.13
CA ARG A 286 -16.41 -6.87 -6.15
C ARG A 286 -16.48 -7.48 -7.56
N VAL A 287 -15.70 -8.52 -7.82
CA VAL A 287 -15.75 -9.28 -9.10
C VAL A 287 -17.16 -9.80 -9.42
N ARG A 288 -17.91 -10.28 -8.41
CA ARG A 288 -19.27 -10.78 -8.64
C ARG A 288 -20.29 -9.66 -8.82
N SER A 289 -20.19 -8.60 -8.04
CA SER A 289 -21.22 -7.55 -7.96
C SER A 289 -21.05 -6.37 -8.92
N GLU A 290 -19.82 -6.05 -9.31
CA GLU A 290 -19.56 -4.87 -10.15
C GLU A 290 -19.68 -5.17 -11.63
N GLN A 291 -20.14 -4.18 -12.40
CA GLN A 291 -20.13 -4.20 -13.85
C GLN A 291 -19.00 -3.32 -14.38
N ASP A 292 -18.58 -3.58 -15.62
CA ASP A 292 -17.60 -2.74 -16.27
C ASP A 292 -18.18 -1.34 -16.52
N SER A 293 -17.41 -0.31 -16.15
CA SER A 293 -17.72 1.10 -16.36
C SER A 293 -16.45 1.85 -16.79
N GLN A 294 -16.51 3.18 -16.85
CA GLN A 294 -15.33 4.01 -17.05
C GLN A 294 -14.43 4.04 -15.80
N LYS A 295 -15.02 3.92 -14.60
CA LYS A 295 -14.28 3.98 -13.32
C LYS A 295 -13.83 2.61 -12.81
N THR A 296 -14.60 1.58 -13.12
CA THR A 296 -14.41 0.22 -12.58
C THR A 296 -14.36 -0.80 -13.69
N LYS A 297 -13.43 -1.75 -13.61
CA LYS A 297 -13.47 -2.97 -14.42
C LYS A 297 -13.65 -4.14 -13.48
N LYS A 298 -14.58 -5.05 -13.81
CA LYS A 298 -14.88 -6.25 -13.02
C LYS A 298 -13.60 -7.02 -12.69
N ILE A 299 -12.75 -7.24 -13.69
CA ILE A 299 -11.37 -7.71 -13.57
C ILE A 299 -10.44 -6.71 -14.30
N GLY A 300 -10.07 -5.62 -13.63
CA GLY A 300 -9.07 -4.67 -14.11
C GLY A 300 -7.64 -5.08 -13.75
N LEU A 301 -6.66 -4.32 -14.25
CA LEU A 301 -5.23 -4.51 -14.01
C LEU A 301 -4.88 -4.60 -12.51
N TYR A 302 -5.23 -3.57 -11.73
CA TYR A 302 -4.94 -3.52 -10.28
C TYR A 302 -5.60 -4.67 -9.51
N ARG A 303 -6.85 -5.01 -9.85
CA ARG A 303 -7.57 -6.11 -9.21
C ARG A 303 -6.96 -7.47 -9.52
N ALA A 304 -6.59 -7.70 -10.78
CA ALA A 304 -5.94 -8.93 -11.20
C ALA A 304 -4.55 -9.07 -10.56
N ALA A 305 -3.77 -8.00 -10.51
CA ALA A 305 -2.50 -7.94 -9.78
C ALA A 305 -2.67 -8.31 -8.31
N PHE A 306 -3.68 -7.75 -7.63
CA PHE A 306 -3.91 -8.01 -6.21
C PHE A 306 -4.35 -9.46 -5.96
N ILE A 307 -5.29 -9.97 -6.76
CA ILE A 307 -5.73 -11.38 -6.68
C ILE A 307 -4.53 -12.31 -6.89
N LYS A 308 -3.73 -12.10 -7.94
CA LYS A 308 -2.53 -12.90 -8.21
C LYS A 308 -1.56 -12.89 -7.03
N ALA A 309 -1.27 -11.70 -6.48
CA ALA A 309 -0.37 -11.56 -5.34
C ALA A 309 -0.86 -12.38 -4.13
N ILE A 310 -2.16 -12.35 -3.84
CA ILE A 310 -2.76 -13.14 -2.76
C ILE A 310 -2.69 -14.64 -3.05
N LEU A 311 -3.03 -15.07 -4.27
CA LEU A 311 -2.97 -16.50 -4.65
C LEU A 311 -1.55 -17.07 -4.54
N ASN A 312 -0.54 -16.29 -4.95
CA ASN A 312 0.84 -16.74 -4.85
C ASN A 312 1.34 -16.71 -3.39
N ARG A 313 1.08 -15.64 -2.64
CA ARG A 313 1.62 -15.48 -1.28
C ARG A 313 0.88 -16.31 -0.23
N ASN A 314 -0.45 -16.41 -0.31
CA ASN A 314 -1.25 -17.08 0.71
C ASN A 314 -1.55 -18.55 0.37
N TYR A 315 -1.61 -18.89 -0.93
CA TYR A 315 -2.06 -20.22 -1.40
C TYR A 315 -1.00 -20.96 -2.23
N SER A 316 0.20 -20.38 -2.40
CA SER A 316 1.31 -20.98 -3.15
C SER A 316 0.92 -21.46 -4.56
N LYS A 317 0.05 -20.71 -5.24
CA LYS A 317 -0.45 -21.10 -6.58
C LYS A 317 0.58 -20.92 -7.71
N GLU A 318 1.68 -20.20 -7.47
CA GLU A 318 2.78 -19.97 -8.43
C GLU A 318 2.32 -19.50 -9.82
N ILE A 319 1.37 -18.57 -9.85
CA ILE A 319 0.86 -18.00 -11.09
C ILE A 319 1.89 -17.01 -11.66
N THR A 320 2.22 -17.17 -12.93
CA THR A 320 3.16 -16.32 -13.68
C THR A 320 2.61 -14.92 -13.96
N MET A 321 3.47 -14.01 -14.44
CA MET A 321 3.08 -12.64 -14.80
C MET A 321 2.10 -12.56 -15.98
N SER A 322 2.24 -13.46 -16.96
CA SER A 322 1.46 -13.46 -18.19
C SER A 322 0.82 -14.82 -18.45
N LEU A 323 0.05 -14.91 -19.54
CA LEU A 323 -0.56 -16.14 -20.01
C LEU A 323 0.47 -17.29 -20.07
N ASP A 324 0.29 -18.26 -19.19
CA ASP A 324 0.92 -19.57 -19.26
C ASP A 324 -0.05 -20.57 -19.90
N THR A 325 0.23 -20.98 -21.13
CA THR A 325 -0.60 -21.96 -21.85
C THR A 325 -0.35 -23.39 -21.39
N SER A 326 0.72 -23.66 -20.63
CA SER A 326 1.06 -25.00 -20.11
C SER A 326 0.34 -25.32 -18.79
N ARG A 327 -0.18 -24.30 -18.10
CA ARG A 327 -0.93 -24.45 -16.85
C ARG A 327 -2.23 -25.24 -17.04
N ASN A 328 -2.30 -26.42 -16.42
CA ASN A 328 -3.43 -27.36 -16.53
C ASN A 328 -4.41 -27.30 -15.35
N SER A 329 -4.35 -26.24 -14.54
CA SER A 329 -5.30 -26.01 -13.45
C SER A 329 -6.71 -25.77 -14.01
N ILE A 330 -7.70 -26.55 -13.57
CA ILE A 330 -9.09 -26.46 -14.04
C ILE A 330 -9.64 -25.02 -13.92
N PRO A 331 -9.53 -24.33 -12.77
CA PRO A 331 -9.99 -22.95 -12.66
C PRO A 331 -9.35 -22.00 -13.68
N TYR A 332 -8.04 -22.12 -13.89
CA TYR A 332 -7.30 -21.28 -14.84
C TYR A 332 -7.75 -21.53 -16.28
N LEU A 333 -7.92 -22.80 -16.68
CA LEU A 333 -8.43 -23.20 -17.99
C LEU A 333 -9.87 -22.72 -18.21
N LEU A 334 -10.73 -22.80 -17.18
CA LEU A 334 -12.10 -22.27 -17.25
C LEU A 334 -12.10 -20.74 -17.42
N GLY A 335 -11.19 -20.03 -16.76
CA GLY A 335 -10.99 -18.59 -16.97
C GLY A 335 -10.58 -18.26 -18.41
N ARG A 336 -9.59 -18.98 -18.94
CA ARG A 336 -9.15 -18.86 -20.35
C ARG A 336 -10.32 -19.15 -21.30
N LEU A 337 -11.05 -20.24 -21.07
CA LEU A 337 -12.21 -20.63 -21.87
C LEU A 337 -13.24 -19.50 -21.88
N PHE A 338 -13.61 -18.96 -20.72
CA PHE A 338 -14.57 -17.86 -20.61
C PHE A 338 -14.14 -16.63 -21.43
N ALA A 339 -12.86 -16.25 -21.37
CA ALA A 339 -12.32 -15.13 -22.14
C ALA A 339 -12.43 -15.37 -23.66
N VAL A 340 -12.20 -16.61 -24.12
CA VAL A 340 -12.36 -16.97 -25.55
C VAL A 340 -13.83 -16.89 -25.97
N LEU A 341 -14.76 -17.42 -25.17
CA LEU A 341 -16.19 -17.38 -25.44
C LEU A 341 -16.70 -15.94 -25.57
N GLU A 342 -16.27 -15.06 -24.66
CA GLU A 342 -16.62 -13.63 -24.69
C GLU A 342 -16.01 -12.97 -25.93
N LYS A 343 -14.75 -13.27 -26.26
CA LYS A 343 -14.10 -12.68 -27.43
C LYS A 343 -14.80 -13.06 -28.74
N ILE A 344 -15.28 -14.30 -28.85
CA ILE A 344 -16.07 -14.74 -30.01
C ILE A 344 -17.39 -13.98 -30.08
N GLN A 345 -18.07 -13.75 -28.96
CA GLN A 345 -19.29 -12.95 -28.93
C GLN A 345 -19.03 -11.50 -29.38
N GLU A 346 -18.00 -10.85 -28.83
CA GLU A 346 -17.62 -9.47 -29.20
C GLU A 346 -17.34 -9.35 -30.70
N GLU A 347 -16.55 -10.26 -31.26
CA GLU A 347 -16.18 -10.25 -32.68
C GLU A 347 -17.39 -10.53 -33.58
N ALA A 348 -18.24 -11.51 -33.25
CA ALA A 348 -19.42 -11.85 -34.05
C ALA A 348 -20.51 -10.76 -34.04
N LEU A 349 -20.53 -9.90 -33.02
CA LEU A 349 -21.52 -8.82 -32.88
C LEU A 349 -20.96 -7.44 -33.28
N GLY A 350 -19.74 -7.38 -33.82
CA GLY A 350 -19.14 -6.13 -34.29
C GLY A 350 -18.76 -5.17 -33.15
N GLY A 351 -18.48 -5.68 -31.95
CA GLY A 351 -18.00 -4.89 -30.80
C GLY A 351 -19.05 -4.08 -30.04
N ASN A 352 -20.20 -3.76 -30.64
CA ASN A 352 -21.28 -3.01 -30.00
C ASN A 352 -22.28 -3.95 -29.32
N VAL A 353 -21.89 -4.52 -28.18
CA VAL A 353 -22.75 -5.41 -27.38
C VAL A 353 -23.28 -4.66 -26.17
N ASN A 354 -24.60 -4.51 -26.04
CA ASN A 354 -25.24 -3.86 -24.88
C ASN A 354 -24.97 -4.57 -23.55
N ALA A 355 -24.78 -5.89 -23.58
CA ALA A 355 -24.40 -6.70 -22.43
C ALA A 355 -23.68 -7.98 -22.90
N THR A 356 -22.43 -8.13 -22.46
CA THR A 356 -21.58 -9.28 -22.75
C THR A 356 -21.96 -10.48 -21.88
N ILE A 357 -21.46 -11.67 -22.24
CA ILE A 357 -21.56 -12.82 -21.33
C ILE A 357 -20.82 -12.57 -20.01
N LYS A 358 -19.80 -11.70 -19.98
CA LYS A 358 -19.11 -11.30 -18.75
C LYS A 358 -20.05 -10.57 -17.80
N ASP A 359 -20.87 -9.66 -18.32
CA ASP A 359 -21.81 -8.88 -17.49
C ASP A 359 -22.86 -9.78 -16.83
N LYS A 360 -23.32 -10.82 -17.54
CA LYS A 360 -24.41 -11.70 -17.12
C LYS A 360 -23.96 -12.96 -16.38
N TYR A 361 -22.84 -13.55 -16.79
CA TYR A 361 -22.47 -14.92 -16.42
C TYR A 361 -21.11 -15.03 -15.72
N PHE A 362 -20.31 -13.98 -15.58
CA PHE A 362 -18.99 -14.11 -14.95
C PHE A 362 -19.07 -14.64 -13.51
N ALA A 363 -20.01 -14.12 -12.72
CA ALA A 363 -20.20 -14.54 -11.33
C ALA A 363 -20.65 -16.02 -11.24
N SER A 364 -21.57 -16.44 -12.10
CA SER A 364 -22.09 -17.81 -12.08
C SER A 364 -21.12 -18.81 -12.73
N ALA A 365 -20.34 -18.40 -13.72
CA ALA A 365 -19.30 -19.20 -14.35
C ALA A 365 -18.09 -19.43 -13.42
N SER A 366 -17.71 -18.43 -12.63
CA SER A 366 -16.64 -18.57 -11.63
C SER A 366 -17.10 -19.37 -10.41
N THR A 367 -18.37 -19.33 -10.02
CA THR A 367 -18.87 -20.04 -8.82
C THR A 367 -19.43 -21.43 -9.11
N THR A 368 -20.15 -21.61 -10.23
CA THR A 368 -20.86 -22.86 -10.59
C THR A 368 -20.63 -23.27 -12.06
N PRO A 369 -19.39 -23.62 -12.46
CA PRO A 369 -19.04 -23.85 -13.86
C PRO A 369 -19.96 -24.85 -14.58
N ARG A 370 -20.28 -25.99 -13.95
CA ARG A 370 -21.12 -27.05 -14.53
C ARG A 370 -22.48 -26.58 -15.03
N ARG A 371 -23.08 -25.59 -14.37
CA ARG A 371 -24.40 -25.08 -14.74
C ARG A 371 -24.34 -24.10 -15.92
N VAL A 372 -23.23 -23.39 -16.08
CA VAL A 372 -23.14 -22.21 -16.95
C VAL A 372 -22.39 -22.50 -18.25
N PHE A 373 -21.26 -23.22 -18.19
CA PHE A 373 -20.43 -23.48 -19.37
C PHE A 373 -21.16 -24.22 -20.51
N PRO A 374 -21.99 -25.26 -20.25
CA PRO A 374 -22.75 -25.90 -21.33
C PRO A 374 -23.66 -24.93 -22.10
N LEU A 375 -24.30 -24.00 -21.38
CA LEU A 375 -25.11 -22.95 -21.98
C LEU A 375 -24.25 -21.98 -22.81
N LEU A 376 -23.14 -21.50 -22.26
CA LEU A 376 -22.25 -20.57 -22.96
C LEU A 376 -21.66 -21.19 -24.24
N ILE A 377 -21.20 -22.44 -24.18
CA ILE A 377 -20.66 -23.16 -25.34
C ILE A 377 -21.73 -23.27 -26.44
N LYS A 378 -22.98 -23.61 -26.08
CA LYS A 378 -24.10 -23.67 -27.03
C LYS A 378 -24.36 -22.32 -27.69
N LEU A 379 -24.32 -21.22 -26.92
CA LEU A 379 -24.50 -19.87 -27.47
C LEU A 379 -23.35 -19.48 -28.42
N THR A 380 -22.11 -19.83 -28.06
CA THR A 380 -20.92 -19.55 -28.87
C THR A 380 -20.96 -20.21 -30.24
N GLN A 381 -21.60 -21.37 -30.41
CA GLN A 381 -21.76 -22.00 -31.72
C GLN A 381 -22.49 -21.10 -32.74
N ASN A 382 -23.50 -20.35 -32.28
CA ASN A 382 -24.20 -19.39 -33.15
C ASN A 382 -23.31 -18.20 -33.51
N HIS A 383 -22.52 -17.72 -32.56
CA HIS A 383 -21.54 -16.65 -32.79
C HIS A 383 -20.43 -17.08 -33.76
N LEU A 384 -19.94 -18.32 -33.65
CA LEU A 384 -18.95 -18.88 -34.58
C LEU A 384 -19.50 -19.00 -36.00
N LYS A 385 -20.75 -19.44 -36.18
CA LYS A 385 -21.40 -19.48 -37.50
C LYS A 385 -21.45 -18.10 -38.14
N LYS A 386 -21.85 -17.08 -37.38
CA LYS A 386 -21.88 -15.70 -37.85
C LYS A 386 -20.47 -15.18 -38.18
N LEU A 387 -19.51 -15.37 -37.27
CA LEU A 387 -18.11 -14.98 -37.48
C LEU A 387 -17.50 -15.69 -38.68
N SER A 388 -17.86 -16.95 -38.95
CA SER A 388 -17.37 -17.70 -40.11
C SER A 388 -17.91 -17.17 -41.44
N ALA A 389 -19.10 -16.58 -41.45
CA ALA A 389 -19.67 -15.94 -42.63
C ALA A 389 -18.92 -14.64 -42.98
N GLU A 390 -18.45 -13.91 -41.97
CA GLU A 390 -17.70 -12.67 -42.15
C GLU A 390 -16.19 -12.91 -42.34
N ASN A 391 -15.60 -13.82 -41.56
CA ASN A 391 -14.17 -14.15 -41.61
C ASN A 391 -13.91 -15.60 -41.16
N LYS A 392 -13.94 -16.53 -42.12
CA LYS A 392 -13.71 -17.96 -41.89
C LYS A 392 -12.39 -18.26 -41.18
N GLY A 393 -11.29 -17.58 -41.54
CA GLY A 393 -9.98 -17.79 -40.93
C GLY A 393 -9.96 -17.44 -39.44
N ARG A 394 -10.63 -16.34 -39.05
CA ARG A 394 -10.76 -15.94 -37.65
C ARG A 394 -11.61 -16.91 -36.85
N ALA A 395 -12.73 -17.37 -37.42
CA ALA A 395 -13.58 -18.38 -36.79
C ALA A 395 -12.82 -19.69 -36.52
N VAL A 396 -12.10 -20.21 -37.52
CA VAL A 396 -11.27 -21.43 -37.38
C VAL A 396 -10.20 -21.28 -36.30
N ASN A 397 -9.52 -20.12 -36.24
CA ASN A 397 -8.50 -19.88 -35.21
C ASN A 397 -9.10 -19.86 -33.80
N LYS A 398 -10.29 -19.30 -33.61
CA LYS A 398 -10.98 -19.29 -32.32
C LYS A 398 -11.50 -20.67 -31.93
N GLU A 399 -12.01 -21.43 -32.89
CA GLU A 399 -12.43 -22.82 -32.67
C GLU A 399 -11.25 -23.72 -32.29
N LYS A 400 -10.09 -23.57 -32.94
CA LYS A 400 -8.85 -24.26 -32.54
C LYS A 400 -8.44 -23.93 -31.10
N LEU A 401 -8.51 -22.66 -30.70
CA LEU A 401 -8.19 -22.25 -29.33
C LEU A 401 -9.20 -22.79 -28.30
N LEU A 402 -10.49 -22.85 -28.65
CA LEU A 402 -11.50 -23.53 -27.83
C LEU A 402 -11.16 -25.01 -27.68
N GLY A 403 -10.82 -25.69 -28.78
CA GLY A 403 -10.41 -27.09 -28.79
C GLY A 403 -9.20 -27.34 -27.90
N GLU A 404 -8.15 -26.52 -28.03
CA GLU A 404 -6.93 -26.61 -27.20
C GLU A 404 -7.23 -26.56 -25.70
N ILE A 405 -8.10 -25.65 -25.27
CA ILE A 405 -8.44 -25.49 -23.85
C ILE A 405 -9.37 -26.62 -23.38
N MET A 406 -10.37 -26.98 -24.20
CA MET A 406 -11.35 -28.02 -23.89
C MET A 406 -10.74 -29.41 -23.84
N ASP A 407 -9.74 -29.70 -24.66
CA ASP A 407 -9.01 -30.98 -24.68
C ASP A 407 -8.35 -31.28 -23.32
N ARG A 408 -8.00 -30.24 -22.58
CA ARG A 408 -7.39 -30.33 -21.24
C ARG A 408 -8.39 -30.26 -20.10
N LEU A 409 -9.67 -29.99 -20.40
CA LEU A 409 -10.75 -29.96 -19.41
C LEU A 409 -11.45 -31.32 -19.36
N GLN A 410 -11.16 -32.09 -18.31
CA GLN A 410 -11.78 -33.42 -18.11
C GLN A 410 -13.28 -33.32 -17.82
N ASN A 411 -13.70 -32.36 -16.98
CA ASN A 411 -15.09 -32.14 -16.62
C ASN A 411 -15.32 -30.70 -16.11
N PHE A 412 -16.59 -30.29 -16.06
CA PHE A 412 -16.99 -29.04 -15.40
C PHE A 412 -17.30 -29.30 -13.92
N PRO A 413 -16.59 -28.68 -12.97
CA PRO A 413 -16.85 -28.83 -11.54
C PRO A 413 -18.18 -28.18 -11.16
N SER A 414 -18.85 -28.73 -10.14
CA SER A 414 -20.11 -28.20 -9.62
C SER A 414 -19.94 -26.82 -8.99
N SER A 415 -18.82 -26.61 -8.30
CA SER A 415 -18.46 -25.37 -7.61
C SER A 415 -16.95 -25.18 -7.57
N LEU A 416 -16.49 -23.93 -7.45
CA LEU A 416 -15.09 -23.58 -7.21
C LEU A 416 -14.91 -22.97 -5.81
N ALA A 417 -13.82 -23.33 -5.12
CA ALA A 417 -13.37 -22.68 -3.90
C ALA A 417 -13.00 -21.20 -4.16
N LEU A 418 -12.76 -20.43 -3.10
CA LEU A 418 -12.55 -18.98 -3.23
C LEU A 418 -11.23 -18.66 -3.96
N GLU A 419 -10.17 -19.38 -3.66
CA GLU A 419 -8.87 -19.33 -4.31
C GLU A 419 -8.94 -19.77 -5.77
N ASP A 420 -9.78 -20.75 -6.08
CA ASP A 420 -10.02 -21.22 -7.44
C ASP A 420 -10.84 -20.21 -8.25
N GLN A 421 -11.81 -19.52 -7.63
CA GLN A 421 -12.49 -18.37 -8.24
C GLN A 421 -11.51 -17.23 -8.56
N GLY A 422 -10.53 -17.01 -7.68
CA GLY A 422 -9.43 -16.07 -7.93
C GLY A 422 -8.60 -16.52 -9.13
N GLU A 423 -8.17 -17.78 -9.17
CA GLU A 423 -7.36 -18.32 -10.26
C GLU A 423 -8.10 -18.31 -11.62
N PHE A 424 -9.41 -18.56 -11.61
CA PHE A 424 -10.29 -18.35 -12.77
C PHE A 424 -10.22 -16.91 -13.28
N SER A 425 -10.26 -15.94 -12.37
CA SER A 425 -10.21 -14.51 -12.72
C SER A 425 -8.85 -14.14 -13.33
N ILE A 426 -7.75 -14.74 -12.86
CA ILE A 426 -6.42 -14.54 -13.46
C ILE A 426 -6.32 -15.20 -14.84
N GLY A 427 -6.79 -16.43 -15.01
CA GLY A 427 -6.81 -17.11 -16.31
C GLY A 427 -7.62 -16.33 -17.35
N TYR A 428 -8.76 -15.78 -16.94
CA TYR A 428 -9.55 -14.86 -17.75
C TYR A 428 -8.76 -13.60 -18.13
N TYR A 429 -8.15 -12.93 -17.15
CA TYR A 429 -7.40 -11.69 -17.39
C TYR A 429 -6.22 -11.92 -18.35
N HIS A 430 -5.40 -12.94 -18.09
CA HIS A 430 -4.26 -13.30 -18.95
C HIS A 430 -4.68 -13.58 -20.39
N GLN A 431 -5.74 -14.36 -20.60
CA GLN A 431 -6.23 -14.69 -21.94
C GLN A 431 -6.82 -13.46 -22.65
N ARG A 432 -7.48 -12.55 -21.93
CA ARG A 432 -7.94 -11.27 -22.47
C ARG A 432 -6.76 -10.40 -22.92
N GLN A 433 -5.73 -10.26 -22.09
CA GLN A 433 -4.54 -9.49 -22.45
C GLN A 433 -3.82 -10.03 -23.68
N ASP A 434 -3.74 -11.35 -23.79
CA ASP A 434 -3.13 -12.01 -24.95
C ASP A 434 -3.82 -11.64 -26.28
N PHE A 435 -5.14 -11.47 -26.29
CA PHE A 435 -5.87 -11.04 -27.50
C PHE A 435 -5.54 -9.62 -27.96
N PHE A 436 -4.99 -8.77 -27.09
CA PHE A 436 -4.62 -7.40 -27.43
C PHE A 436 -3.16 -7.25 -27.88
N LYS A 437 -2.31 -8.27 -27.69
CA LYS A 437 -0.94 -8.26 -28.22
C LYS A 437 -0.99 -8.24 -29.76
N LYS A 438 -0.28 -7.30 -30.38
CA LYS A 438 -0.02 -7.41 -31.83
C LYS A 438 0.94 -8.60 -31.98
N LYS A 439 0.60 -9.58 -32.80
CA LYS A 439 1.61 -10.56 -33.24
C LYS A 439 2.59 -9.79 -34.12
N GLU A 440 3.82 -9.60 -33.65
CA GLU A 440 4.92 -9.23 -34.54
C GLU A 440 5.06 -10.36 -35.55
N HIS A 441 4.89 -10.03 -36.83
CA HIS A 441 5.25 -10.96 -37.89
C HIS A 441 6.78 -11.05 -37.88
N THR A 442 7.29 -12.18 -37.40
CA THR A 442 8.68 -12.57 -37.64
C THR A 442 8.80 -12.86 -39.13
N SER A 443 9.17 -11.85 -39.92
CA SER A 443 9.72 -12.05 -41.25
C SER A 443 11.11 -12.65 -41.05
N THR A 444 11.21 -13.98 -41.15
CA THR A 444 12.46 -14.66 -41.45
C THR A 444 12.92 -14.16 -42.81
N GLU A 445 13.83 -13.20 -42.82
CA GLU A 445 14.70 -12.94 -43.96
C GLU A 445 15.62 -14.16 -44.08
N THR A 446 15.37 -14.96 -45.11
CA THR A 446 16.33 -15.88 -45.68
C THR A 446 17.49 -15.05 -46.24
N GLU A 447 18.65 -15.14 -45.62
CA GLU A 447 19.92 -14.68 -46.20
C GLU A 447 20.31 -15.64 -47.33
N ASP A 448 20.34 -15.10 -48.56
CA ASP A 448 21.12 -15.63 -49.70
C ASP A 448 22.54 -15.04 -49.66
#